data_AF-A0A0S3QRI9-F1
#
_entry.id   AF-A0A0S3QRI9-F1
#
_cell.length_a   1.000
_cell.length_b   1.000
_cell.length_c   1.000
_cell.angle_alpha   90.00
_cell.angle_beta   90.00
_cell.angle_gamma   90.00
#
_symmetry.space_group_name_H-M   'P 1'
#
loop_
_entity.id
_entity.type
_entity.pdbx_description
1 polymer ?
#
loop_
_entity_poly.entity_id
_entity_poly.type
_entity_poly.pdbx_seq_one_letter_code
_entity_poly.pdbx_strand_id
1 'polypeptide(L)'
;MRVGVVILLVFFGVSIVYAKSNIFAPPPVVVKKPEENIMVNTNNPLQRYRLEAYQLKGIVVTNGWRKAVIVTPDKRTFFVQVGDYLGNRGEKIVDIRPDAIVLKRGDKVIVIPLKKKSSL
;
A
#
# COMPACT_ATOMS: atom_id res chain seq x y z
N MET A 1 -7.31 -5.05 -58.58
CA MET A 1 -8.16 -5.00 -57.37
C MET A 1 -7.30 -4.60 -56.20
N ARG A 2 -7.62 -3.45 -55.59
CA ARG A 2 -6.96 -2.92 -54.38
C ARG A 2 -7.79 -3.38 -53.19
N VAL A 3 -7.17 -3.97 -52.17
CA VAL A 3 -7.68 -3.91 -50.79
C VAL A 3 -6.49 -3.54 -49.91
N GLY A 4 -6.53 -2.30 -49.43
CA GLY A 4 -5.55 -1.75 -48.51
C GLY A 4 -5.89 -2.12 -47.07
N VAL A 5 -4.85 -2.26 -46.26
CA VAL A 5 -4.96 -2.17 -44.80
C VAL A 5 -4.35 -0.83 -44.41
N VAL A 6 -5.21 0.09 -44.01
CA VAL A 6 -4.83 1.39 -43.45
C VAL A 6 -4.67 1.19 -41.95
N ILE A 7 -3.43 1.25 -41.46
CA ILE A 7 -3.16 1.34 -40.01
C ILE A 7 -3.25 2.82 -39.64
N LEU A 8 -4.36 3.17 -38.97
CA LEU A 8 -4.60 4.51 -38.43
C LEU A 8 -3.81 4.67 -37.13
N LEU A 9 -2.59 5.23 -37.21
CA LEU A 9 -1.88 5.73 -36.03
C LEU A 9 -2.46 7.10 -35.65
N VAL A 10 -3.34 7.11 -34.65
CA VAL A 10 -3.87 8.34 -34.06
C VAL A 10 -2.79 8.95 -33.17
N PHE A 11 -2.06 9.91 -33.71
CA PHE A 11 -1.18 10.79 -32.93
C PHE A 11 -2.06 11.80 -32.18
N PHE A 12 -2.30 11.57 -30.89
CA PHE A 12 -2.85 12.61 -30.02
C PHE A 12 -1.79 13.70 -29.84
N GLY A 13 -2.08 14.87 -30.42
CA GLY A 13 -1.20 16.01 -30.48
C GLY A 13 -0.75 16.52 -29.11
N VAL A 14 0.55 16.68 -28.95
CA VAL A 14 1.15 17.48 -27.88
C VAL A 14 1.00 18.95 -28.30
N SER A 15 0.04 19.66 -27.70
CA SER A 15 -0.03 21.11 -27.80
C SER A 15 0.82 21.72 -26.69
N ILE A 16 2.02 22.21 -27.02
CA ILE A 16 2.81 23.03 -26.09
C ILE A 16 2.35 24.47 -26.29
N VAL A 17 1.44 24.94 -25.43
CA VAL A 17 1.04 26.34 -25.38
C VAL A 17 2.20 27.13 -24.77
N TYR A 18 2.85 27.97 -25.59
CA TYR A 18 3.82 28.96 -25.11
C TYR A 18 3.09 30.07 -24.36
N ALA A 19 3.08 29.97 -23.02
CA ALA A 19 2.58 31.03 -22.16
C ALA A 19 3.63 32.14 -22.03
N LYS A 20 3.26 33.35 -22.44
CA LYS A 20 3.98 34.61 -22.27
C LYS A 20 4.32 34.81 -20.78
N SER A 21 5.60 34.79 -20.42
CA SER A 21 6.04 34.96 -19.03
C SER A 21 5.97 36.43 -18.61
N ASN A 22 4.90 36.79 -17.90
CA ASN A 22 4.85 38.04 -17.14
C ASN A 22 5.84 37.94 -15.96
N ILE A 23 6.94 38.68 -16.04
CA ILE A 23 8.07 38.68 -15.07
C ILE A 23 7.68 39.29 -13.70
N PHE A 24 6.44 39.77 -13.58
CA PHE A 24 5.87 40.35 -12.37
C PHE A 24 4.78 39.49 -11.73
N ALA A 25 4.54 38.28 -12.26
CA ALA A 25 3.72 37.31 -11.53
C ALA A 25 4.50 36.89 -10.28
N PRO A 26 3.87 36.88 -9.09
CA PRO A 26 4.49 36.22 -7.94
C PRO A 26 4.84 34.80 -8.35
N PRO A 27 5.98 34.24 -7.89
CA PRO A 27 6.33 32.87 -8.20
C PRO A 27 5.11 32.00 -7.90
N PRO A 28 4.74 31.06 -8.80
CA PRO A 28 3.58 30.21 -8.57
C PRO A 28 3.78 29.59 -7.20
N VAL A 29 2.89 29.94 -6.25
CA VAL A 29 2.92 29.32 -4.93
C VAL A 29 2.78 27.84 -5.23
N VAL A 30 3.85 27.08 -4.95
CA VAL A 30 3.80 25.64 -5.01
C VAL A 30 2.84 25.24 -3.91
N VAL A 31 1.55 25.23 -4.23
CA VAL A 31 0.54 24.54 -3.43
C VAL A 31 0.98 23.10 -3.55
N LYS A 32 1.78 22.64 -2.59
CA LYS A 32 2.04 21.23 -2.39
C LYS A 32 0.65 20.62 -2.39
N LYS A 33 0.33 19.83 -3.42
CA LYS A 33 -0.85 18.97 -3.46
C LYS A 33 -0.91 18.38 -2.04
N PRO A 34 -2.02 18.55 -1.29
CA PRO A 34 -2.09 18.03 0.06
C PRO A 34 -1.61 16.60 -0.03
N GLU A 35 -0.44 16.32 0.58
CA GLU A 35 -0.01 14.96 0.79
C GLU A 35 -1.23 14.32 1.41
N GLU A 36 -1.79 13.34 0.71
CA GLU A 36 -2.99 12.64 1.09
C GLU A 36 -2.87 12.40 2.59
N ASN A 37 -3.68 13.12 3.37
CA ASN A 37 -3.67 13.01 4.81
C ASN A 37 -4.21 11.60 5.06
N ILE A 38 -3.30 10.62 5.07
CA ILE A 38 -3.59 9.27 5.49
C ILE A 38 -4.01 9.49 6.93
N MET A 39 -5.32 9.60 7.14
CA MET A 39 -5.91 9.70 8.45
C MET A 39 -5.46 8.43 9.16
N VAL A 40 -4.36 8.52 9.91
CA VAL A 40 -3.97 7.50 10.86
C VAL A 40 -5.17 7.42 11.77
N ASN A 41 -5.97 6.36 11.62
CA ASN A 41 -7.06 6.11 12.53
C ASN A 41 -6.39 5.76 13.86
N THR A 42 -6.10 6.79 14.66
CA THR A 42 -5.38 6.68 15.94
C THR A 42 -6.08 5.71 16.91
N ASN A 43 -7.36 5.40 16.66
CA ASN A 43 -8.12 4.44 17.45
C ASN A 43 -7.85 2.97 17.07
N ASN A 44 -7.29 2.69 15.89
CA ASN A 44 -6.93 1.32 15.50
C ASN A 44 -5.48 0.98 15.92
N PRO A 45 -5.26 0.10 16.91
CA PRO A 45 -3.91 -0.29 17.35
C PRO A 45 -3.07 -0.94 16.23
N LEU A 46 -3.70 -1.53 15.21
CA LEU A 46 -3.02 -2.10 14.05
C LEU A 46 -2.46 -1.05 13.09
N GLN A 47 -2.79 0.23 13.26
CA GLN A 47 -2.31 1.32 12.41
C GLN A 47 -1.46 2.35 13.18
N ARG A 48 -1.15 2.11 14.46
CA ARG A 48 -0.36 3.03 15.30
C ARG A 48 1.14 2.94 15.05
N TYR A 49 1.64 1.74 14.78
CA TYR A 49 3.07 1.49 14.70
C TYR A 49 3.52 1.28 13.26
N ARG A 50 4.84 1.36 13.04
CA ARG A 50 5.40 0.94 11.75
C ARG A 50 5.29 -0.58 11.60
N LEU A 51 5.21 -1.02 10.35
CA LEU A 51 4.98 -2.42 10.01
C LEU A 51 6.04 -3.37 10.61
N GLU A 52 7.29 -2.92 10.72
CA GLU A 52 8.42 -3.73 11.23
C GLU A 52 8.33 -4.01 12.74
N ALA A 53 7.51 -3.24 13.45
CA ALA A 53 7.32 -3.38 14.90
C ALA A 53 6.33 -4.49 15.26
N TYR A 54 5.52 -4.94 14.30
CA TYR A 54 4.56 -6.03 14.48
C TYR A 54 5.24 -7.38 14.35
N GLN A 55 4.75 -8.36 15.10
CA GLN A 55 5.24 -9.74 15.05
C GLN A 55 4.13 -10.69 14.64
N LEU A 56 4.34 -11.43 13.56
CA LEU A 56 3.51 -12.57 13.21
C LEU A 56 3.84 -13.74 14.17
N LYS A 57 2.85 -14.17 14.96
CA LYS A 57 2.97 -15.27 15.92
C LYS A 57 2.46 -16.60 15.41
N GLY A 58 1.52 -16.58 14.47
CA GLY A 58 0.97 -17.79 13.90
C GLY A 58 -0.09 -17.47 12.85
N ILE A 59 -0.51 -18.53 12.16
CA ILE A 59 -1.66 -18.52 11.28
C ILE A 59 -2.62 -19.59 11.77
N VAL A 60 -3.89 -19.23 11.89
CA VAL A 60 -4.97 -20.11 12.29
C VAL A 60 -5.84 -20.35 11.06
N VAL A 61 -6.19 -21.61 10.83
CA VAL A 61 -7.12 -22.02 9.77
C VAL A 61 -8.39 -22.54 10.41
N THR A 62 -9.53 -21.96 10.06
CA THR A 62 -10.84 -22.37 10.58
C THR A 62 -11.85 -22.36 9.46
N ASN A 63 -12.50 -23.49 9.20
CA ASN A 63 -13.53 -23.63 8.16
C ASN A 63 -13.04 -23.16 6.76
N GLY A 64 -11.78 -23.42 6.42
CA GLY A 64 -11.16 -22.96 5.17
C GLY A 64 -10.67 -21.51 5.17
N TRP A 65 -11.00 -20.71 6.19
CA TRP A 65 -10.56 -19.32 6.32
C TRP A 65 -9.25 -19.24 7.09
N ARG A 66 -8.30 -18.45 6.58
CA ARG A 66 -7.03 -18.18 7.25
C ARG A 66 -7.09 -16.84 7.97
N LYS A 67 -6.66 -16.83 9.23
CA LYS A 67 -6.41 -15.63 10.02
C LYS A 67 -4.98 -15.65 10.52
N ALA A 68 -4.35 -14.48 10.57
CA ALA A 68 -3.02 -14.33 11.13
C ALA A 68 -3.11 -13.75 12.55
N VAL A 69 -2.21 -14.19 13.41
CA VAL A 69 -2.08 -13.70 14.80
C VAL A 69 -0.93 -12.71 14.85
N ILE A 70 -1.25 -11.45 15.09
CA ILE A 70 -0.29 -10.35 15.15
C ILE A 70 -0.14 -9.87 16.59
N VAL A 71 1.11 -9.70 17.01
CA VAL A 71 1.47 -9.05 18.27
C VAL A 71 2.02 -7.67 18.00
N THR A 72 1.50 -6.69 18.72
CA THR A 72 1.91 -5.29 18.66
C THR A 72 3.08 -5.00 19.61
N PRO A 73 3.77 -3.85 19.46
CA PRO A 73 4.85 -3.44 20.36
C PRO A 73 4.43 -3.36 21.84
N ASP A 74 3.20 -2.92 22.11
CA ASP A 74 2.59 -2.88 23.45
C ASP A 74 2.05 -4.25 23.92
N LYS A 75 2.50 -5.35 23.29
CA LYS A 75 2.22 -6.74 23.67
C LYS A 75 0.76 -7.17 23.56
N ARG A 76 -0.08 -6.41 22.88
CA ARG A 76 -1.45 -6.82 22.57
C ARG A 76 -1.45 -7.77 21.38
N THR A 77 -2.41 -8.70 21.38
CA THR A 77 -2.54 -9.72 20.33
C THR A 77 -3.85 -9.51 19.59
N PHE A 78 -3.79 -9.58 18.26
CA PHE A 78 -4.95 -9.41 17.38
C PHE A 78 -5.00 -10.51 16.33
N PHE A 79 -6.21 -10.88 15.94
CA PHE A 79 -6.44 -11.66 14.72
C PHE A 79 -6.68 -10.70 13.57
N VAL A 80 -6.00 -10.95 12.46
CA VAL A 80 -6.17 -10.19 11.21
C VAL A 80 -6.48 -11.14 10.06
N GLN A 81 -7.18 -10.62 9.06
CA GLN A 81 -7.59 -11.34 7.86
C GLN A 81 -7.24 -10.56 6.59
N VAL A 82 -7.39 -11.20 5.44
CA VAL A 82 -7.25 -10.50 4.15
C VAL A 82 -8.25 -9.34 4.09
N GLY A 83 -7.76 -8.17 3.69
CA GLY A 83 -8.56 -6.94 3.65
C GLY A 83 -8.25 -5.96 4.78
N ASP A 84 -7.72 -6.43 5.91
CA ASP A 84 -7.38 -5.56 7.05
C ASP A 84 -6.16 -4.68 6.74
N TYR A 85 -6.05 -3.56 7.46
CA TYR A 85 -4.88 -2.69 7.40
C TYR A 85 -3.96 -2.93 8.59
N LEU A 86 -2.66 -2.97 8.32
CA LEU A 86 -1.62 -3.16 9.32
C LEU A 86 -0.45 -2.22 9.02
N GLY A 87 0.02 -1.49 10.03
CA GLY A 87 1.04 -0.46 9.87
C GLY A 87 0.44 0.93 9.71
N ASN A 88 1.25 1.93 10.07
CA ASN A 88 0.89 3.34 10.06
C ASN A 88 1.03 4.03 8.70
N ARG A 89 1.26 3.27 7.62
CA ARG A 89 1.37 3.78 6.25
C ARG A 89 0.29 3.21 5.33
N GLY A 90 -0.77 2.65 5.90
CA GLY A 90 -1.92 2.16 5.16
C GLY A 90 -1.68 0.87 4.38
N GLU A 91 -0.75 0.02 4.82
CA GLU A 91 -0.56 -1.28 4.18
C GLU A 91 -1.77 -2.20 4.38
N LYS A 92 -2.27 -2.77 3.29
CA LYS A 92 -3.42 -3.68 3.30
C LYS A 92 -2.97 -5.13 3.17
N ILE A 93 -3.49 -6.02 3.99
CA ILE A 93 -3.25 -7.46 3.89
C ILE A 93 -3.95 -7.98 2.64
N VAL A 94 -3.18 -8.58 1.73
CA VAL A 94 -3.67 -9.11 0.45
C VAL A 94 -3.62 -10.63 0.38
N ASP A 95 -2.78 -11.28 1.20
CA ASP A 95 -2.66 -12.74 1.25
C ASP A 95 -2.14 -13.20 2.62
N ILE A 96 -2.57 -14.39 3.05
CA ILE A 96 -2.16 -15.07 4.28
C ILE A 96 -1.70 -16.48 3.91
N ARG A 97 -0.39 -16.67 3.99
CA ARG A 97 0.31 -17.93 3.69
C ARG A 97 0.55 -18.71 4.99
N PRO A 98 0.92 -20.00 4.92
CA PRO A 98 1.21 -20.80 6.12
C PRO A 98 2.41 -20.29 6.95
N ASP A 99 3.28 -19.48 6.37
CA ASP A 99 4.54 -19.01 6.95
C ASP A 99 4.73 -17.50 6.89
N ALA A 100 3.76 -16.74 6.36
CA ALA A 100 3.88 -15.29 6.19
C ALA A 100 2.53 -14.61 5.97
N ILE A 101 2.49 -13.30 6.20
CA ILE A 101 1.45 -12.42 5.67
C ILE A 101 2.03 -11.51 4.60
N VAL A 102 1.24 -11.25 3.56
CA VAL A 102 1.61 -10.38 2.45
C VAL A 102 0.75 -9.13 2.49
N LEU A 103 1.40 -7.98 2.41
CA LEU A 103 0.77 -6.66 2.43
C LEU A 103 1.13 -5.88 1.18
N LYS A 104 0.24 -4.96 0.80
CA LYS A 104 0.44 -4.07 -0.35
C LYS A 104 0.33 -2.60 0.06
N ARG A 105 1.17 -1.75 -0.55
CA ARG A 105 1.16 -0.28 -0.43
C ARG A 105 1.44 0.33 -1.81
N GLY A 106 0.41 0.80 -2.51
CA GLY A 106 0.54 1.13 -3.94
C GLY A 106 1.10 -0.09 -4.68
N ASP A 107 2.17 0.07 -5.45
CA ASP A 107 2.80 -1.06 -6.17
C ASP A 107 3.79 -1.88 -5.33
N LYS A 108 4.04 -1.49 -4.07
CA LYS A 108 4.98 -2.20 -3.20
C LYS A 108 4.32 -3.37 -2.50
N VAL A 109 4.97 -4.53 -2.59
CA VAL A 109 4.62 -5.75 -1.83
C VAL A 109 5.57 -5.88 -0.64
N ILE A 110 5.02 -6.07 0.54
CA ILE A 110 5.77 -6.29 1.79
C ILE A 110 5.35 -7.63 2.39
N VAL A 111 6.31 -8.36 2.95
CA VAL A 111 6.07 -9.69 3.54
C VAL A 111 6.54 -9.67 5.00
N ILE A 112 5.65 -10.03 5.93
CA ILE A 112 6.04 -10.30 7.31
C ILE A 112 6.11 -11.83 7.49
N PRO A 113 7.30 -12.40 7.67
CA PRO A 113 7.45 -13.83 7.89
C PRO A 113 7.06 -14.22 9.32
N LEU A 114 6.59 -15.45 9.46
CA LEU A 114 6.37 -16.10 10.74
C LEU A 114 7.74 -16.43 11.32
N LYS A 115 8.15 -15.69 12.36
CA LYS A 115 9.43 -15.97 13.04
C LYS A 115 9.33 -17.31 13.77
N LYS A 116 10.02 -18.33 13.26
CA LYS A 116 10.27 -19.57 14.00
C LYS A 116 11.22 -19.25 15.16
N LYS A 117 10.94 -19.75 16.36
CA LYS A 117 11.98 -19.82 17.40
C LYS A 117 13.00 -20.84 16.91
N SER A 118 14.27 -20.45 16.74
CA SER A 118 15.33 -21.44 16.61
C SER A 118 15.47 -22.09 17.98
N SER A 119 15.08 -23.35 18.10
CA SER A 119 15.54 -24.17 19.22
C SER A 119 17.04 -24.38 19.00
N LEU A 120 17.85 -23.71 19.83
CA LEU A 120 19.25 -24.07 20.03
C LEU A 120 19.31 -25.22 21.02
#